data_AF-A0A962NM88-F1
#
_entry.id   AF-A0A962NM88-F1
#
_cell.length_a   1.000
_cell.length_b   1.000
_cell.length_c   1.000
_cell.angle_alpha   90.00
_cell.angle_beta   90.00
_cell.angle_gamma   90.00
#
_symmetry.space_group_name_H-M   'P 1'
#
loop_
_entity.id
_entity.type
_entity.pdbx_description
1 polymer ?
#
loop_
_entity_poly.entity_id
_entity_poly.type
_entity_poly.pdbx_seq_one_letter_code
_entity_poly.pdbx_strand_id
1 'polypeptide(L)'
;MDIYDFAIGQTNPETFPVEAFKAASVRAISNEHDAYNQYPGALGHRGLRELMAQRESVREGVEVDPDLLAITNGSMQSVTLVGQALMQGHDDCVITEEFTYSGTIAAYKGIGLKMIGIPVDEDGMRMDALLDKLNEMQAQGRKPRFIYSLTTYQNPTGSCMPLARKQQLIDIANRFDIPLVEDNCYGDVHFEGDKVPCAFALDDGPNQIYIGSLSKILAPGVRLGYLYARQPLLNQIVSKR
;
A
#
# COMPACT_ATOMS: atom_id res chain seq x y z
N MET A 1 7.74 23.54 -31.30
CA MET A 1 8.67 23.11 -30.26
C MET A 1 8.03 21.90 -29.63
N ASP A 2 8.68 20.75 -29.72
CA ASP A 2 8.15 19.53 -29.13
C ASP A 2 8.25 19.63 -27.61
N ILE A 3 7.18 19.26 -26.91
CA ILE A 3 7.11 19.26 -25.46
C ILE A 3 7.47 17.86 -24.98
N TYR A 4 8.53 17.76 -24.17
CA TYR A 4 8.89 16.52 -23.47
C TYR A 4 8.39 16.63 -22.02
N ASP A 5 7.44 15.77 -21.66
CA ASP A 5 6.79 15.78 -20.34
C ASP A 5 7.42 14.75 -19.41
N PHE A 6 8.08 15.24 -18.36
CA PHE A 6 8.65 14.44 -17.26
C PHE A 6 7.87 14.59 -15.95
N ALA A 7 6.71 15.24 -15.96
CA ALA A 7 5.93 15.56 -14.77
C ALA A 7 4.93 14.45 -14.39
N ILE A 8 4.46 13.65 -15.35
CA ILE A 8 3.39 12.68 -15.11
C ILE A 8 3.94 11.24 -15.08
N GLY A 9 3.71 10.54 -13.97
CA GLY A 9 4.03 9.11 -13.83
C GLY A 9 3.03 8.19 -14.54
N GLN A 10 3.11 8.14 -15.88
CA GLN A 10 2.32 7.22 -16.71
C GLN A 10 3.11 5.95 -17.06
N THR A 11 2.43 4.81 -17.14
CA THR A 11 3.02 3.59 -17.71
C THR A 11 3.14 3.74 -19.22
N ASN A 12 4.23 3.23 -19.83
CA ASN A 12 4.37 3.20 -21.28
C ASN A 12 3.21 2.41 -21.91
N PRO A 13 2.37 3.01 -22.78
CA PRO A 13 1.23 2.33 -23.38
C PRO A 13 1.59 1.06 -24.16
N GLU A 14 2.81 1.00 -24.71
CA GLU A 14 3.28 -0.14 -25.51
C GLU A 14 3.53 -1.41 -24.68
N THR A 15 3.63 -1.30 -23.35
CA THR A 15 3.82 -2.46 -22.47
C THR A 15 2.50 -3.15 -22.12
N PHE A 16 1.34 -2.56 -22.47
CA PHE A 16 0.06 -3.17 -22.18
C PHE A 16 -0.15 -4.43 -23.05
N PRO A 17 -0.43 -5.61 -22.46
CA PRO A 17 -0.48 -6.86 -23.20
C PRO A 17 -1.85 -7.06 -23.88
N VAL A 18 -2.14 -6.25 -24.91
CA VAL A 18 -3.45 -6.18 -25.58
C VAL A 18 -4.02 -7.55 -25.94
N GLU A 19 -3.27 -8.37 -26.68
CA GLU A 19 -3.77 -9.66 -27.18
C GLU A 19 -3.94 -10.69 -26.06
N ALA A 20 -3.04 -10.71 -25.07
CA ALA A 20 -3.17 -11.59 -23.92
C ALA A 20 -4.36 -11.21 -23.05
N PHE A 21 -4.62 -9.91 -22.87
CA PHE A 21 -5.75 -9.41 -22.10
C PHE A 21 -7.08 -9.73 -22.80
N LYS A 22 -7.19 -9.52 -24.12
CA LYS A 22 -8.35 -9.95 -24.93
C LYS A 22 -8.62 -11.44 -24.76
N ALA A 23 -7.59 -12.27 -24.93
CA ALA A 23 -7.72 -13.72 -24.81
C ALA A 23 -8.16 -14.13 -23.39
N ALA A 24 -7.65 -13.47 -22.34
CA ALA A 24 -8.07 -13.69 -20.97
C ALA A 24 -9.54 -13.32 -20.75
N SER A 25 -9.99 -12.18 -21.28
CA SER A 25 -11.40 -11.75 -21.18
C SER A 25 -12.34 -12.74 -21.86
N VAL A 26 -12.01 -13.22 -23.06
CA VAL A 26 -12.82 -14.24 -23.76
C VAL A 26 -12.89 -15.53 -22.95
N ARG A 27 -11.77 -16.00 -22.40
CA ARG A 27 -11.77 -17.21 -21.54
C ARG A 27 -12.62 -17.02 -20.29
N ALA A 28 -12.49 -15.89 -19.61
CA ALA A 28 -13.25 -15.60 -18.39
C ALA A 28 -14.76 -15.56 -18.67
N ILE A 29 -15.19 -14.91 -19.76
CA ILE A 29 -16.59 -14.90 -20.16
C ILE A 29 -17.08 -16.31 -20.48
N SER A 30 -16.34 -17.08 -21.28
CA SER A 30 -16.75 -18.44 -21.64
C SER A 30 -16.87 -19.37 -20.44
N ASN A 31 -15.95 -19.27 -19.48
CA ASN A 31 -15.81 -20.26 -18.40
C ASN A 31 -16.44 -19.83 -17.07
N GLU A 32 -16.60 -18.52 -16.83
CA GLU A 32 -17.01 -17.96 -15.53
C GLU A 32 -18.24 -17.04 -15.61
N HIS A 33 -18.98 -17.06 -16.72
CA HIS A 33 -20.16 -16.19 -16.92
C HIS A 33 -21.19 -16.26 -15.78
N ASP A 34 -21.37 -17.43 -15.16
CA ASP A 34 -22.29 -17.59 -14.04
C ASP A 34 -21.90 -16.73 -12.82
N ALA A 35 -20.60 -16.59 -12.56
CA ALA A 35 -20.09 -15.77 -11.46
C ALA A 35 -20.36 -14.27 -11.66
N TYR A 36 -20.53 -13.80 -12.91
CA TYR A 36 -20.84 -12.41 -13.20
C TYR A 36 -22.25 -11.99 -12.75
N ASN A 37 -23.13 -12.96 -12.47
CA ASN A 37 -24.47 -12.70 -11.94
C ASN A 37 -24.54 -12.78 -10.41
N GLN A 38 -23.38 -12.81 -9.73
CA GLN A 38 -23.28 -12.88 -8.27
C GLN A 38 -22.47 -11.69 -7.73
N TYR A 39 -22.89 -11.13 -6.60
CA TYR A 39 -22.07 -10.14 -5.90
C TYR A 39 -20.91 -10.86 -5.18
N PRO A 40 -19.65 -10.46 -5.43
CA PRO A 40 -18.54 -11.00 -4.66
C PRO A 40 -18.67 -10.55 -3.20
N GLY A 41 -18.17 -11.38 -2.28
CA GLY A 41 -18.09 -11.02 -0.85
C GLY A 41 -17.21 -9.79 -0.59
N ALA A 42 -17.18 -9.31 0.66
CA ALA A 42 -16.50 -8.06 1.04
C ALA A 42 -15.00 -8.01 0.67
N LEU A 43 -14.34 -9.16 0.52
CA LEU A 43 -12.94 -9.29 0.14
C LEU A 43 -12.69 -9.26 -1.38
N GLY A 44 -13.75 -9.34 -2.21
CA GLY A 44 -13.64 -9.44 -3.67
C GLY A 44 -13.41 -10.87 -4.19
N HIS A 45 -13.09 -10.97 -5.48
CA HIS A 45 -13.00 -12.24 -6.22
C HIS A 45 -11.96 -13.21 -5.61
N ARG A 46 -12.40 -14.41 -5.21
CA ARG A 46 -11.57 -15.43 -4.52
C ARG A 46 -10.33 -15.83 -5.34
N GLY A 47 -10.49 -16.17 -6.62
CA GLY A 47 -9.36 -16.61 -7.44
C GLY A 47 -8.30 -15.53 -7.65
N LEU A 48 -8.70 -14.24 -7.63
CA LEU A 48 -7.73 -13.15 -7.70
C LEU A 48 -6.99 -12.98 -6.37
N ARG A 49 -7.67 -13.18 -5.23
CA ARG A 49 -7.02 -13.19 -3.92
C ARG A 49 -5.99 -14.30 -3.80
N GLU A 50 -6.34 -15.52 -4.22
CA GLU A 50 -5.41 -16.65 -4.24
C GLU A 50 -4.19 -16.37 -5.12
N LEU A 51 -4.40 -15.81 -6.31
CA LEU A 51 -3.30 -15.43 -7.21
C LEU A 51 -2.39 -14.36 -6.61
N MET A 52 -2.95 -13.31 -6.01
CA MET A 52 -2.15 -12.25 -5.38
C MET A 52 -1.43 -12.74 -4.13
N ALA A 53 -2.08 -13.55 -3.30
CA ALA A 53 -1.48 -14.15 -2.12
C ALA A 53 -0.31 -15.08 -2.49
N GLN A 54 -0.49 -15.96 -3.48
CA GLN A 54 0.58 -16.81 -4.00
C GLN A 54 1.75 -15.96 -4.53
N ARG A 55 1.44 -14.91 -5.29
CA ARG A 55 2.44 -13.99 -5.84
C ARG A 55 3.27 -13.32 -4.75
N GLU A 56 2.63 -12.71 -3.75
CA GLU A 56 3.35 -12.07 -2.64
C GLU A 56 4.10 -13.11 -1.81
N SER A 57 3.56 -14.34 -1.66
CA SER A 57 4.26 -15.39 -0.92
C SER A 57 5.59 -15.78 -1.58
N VAL A 58 5.58 -15.97 -2.90
CA VAL A 58 6.79 -16.27 -3.68
C VAL A 58 7.75 -15.09 -3.66
N ARG A 59 7.23 -13.86 -3.77
CA ARG A 59 8.03 -12.65 -3.82
C ARG A 59 8.76 -12.38 -2.50
N GLU A 60 8.06 -12.52 -1.38
CA GLU A 60 8.54 -12.10 -0.07
C GLU A 60 9.11 -13.27 0.76
N GLY A 61 8.95 -14.52 0.30
CA GLY A 61 9.49 -15.71 0.96
C GLY A 61 8.74 -16.12 2.24
N VAL A 62 7.51 -15.63 2.42
CA VAL A 62 6.63 -15.91 3.56
C VAL A 62 5.25 -16.36 3.08
N GLU A 63 4.49 -17.10 3.88
CA GLU A 63 3.13 -17.49 3.50
C GLU A 63 2.16 -16.30 3.65
N VAL A 64 1.43 -15.98 2.58
CA VAL A 64 0.35 -15.00 2.59
C VAL A 64 -0.98 -15.74 2.47
N ASP A 65 -1.83 -15.61 3.48
CA ASP A 65 -3.17 -16.19 3.47
C ASP A 65 -4.11 -15.35 2.58
N PRO A 66 -4.71 -15.94 1.51
CA PRO A 66 -5.67 -15.22 0.68
C PRO A 66 -6.94 -14.76 1.42
N ASP A 67 -7.29 -15.32 2.58
CA ASP A 67 -8.41 -14.85 3.40
C ASP A 67 -8.05 -13.63 4.29
N LEU A 68 -6.77 -13.27 4.33
CA LEU A 68 -6.27 -12.04 4.91
C LEU A 68 -6.02 -10.92 3.87
N LEU A 69 -6.46 -11.13 2.62
CA LEU A 69 -6.26 -10.22 1.49
C LEU A 69 -7.62 -9.75 0.93
N ALA A 70 -7.75 -8.46 0.64
CA ALA A 70 -8.92 -7.90 -0.03
C ALA A 70 -8.53 -7.21 -1.35
N ILE A 71 -9.28 -7.50 -2.41
CA ILE A 71 -9.14 -6.83 -3.71
C ILE A 71 -9.74 -5.43 -3.63
N THR A 72 -9.07 -4.45 -4.23
CA THR A 72 -9.50 -3.05 -4.28
C THR A 72 -9.46 -2.45 -5.68
N ASN A 73 -10.17 -1.33 -5.87
CA ASN A 73 -10.27 -0.56 -7.10
C ASN A 73 -9.01 0.31 -7.32
N GLY A 74 -7.87 -0.36 -7.39
CA GLY A 74 -6.54 0.23 -7.29
C GLY A 74 -6.15 0.56 -5.84
N SER A 75 -4.85 0.81 -5.62
CA SER A 75 -4.29 1.12 -4.29
C SER A 75 -4.95 2.30 -3.59
N MET A 76 -5.41 3.31 -4.33
CA MET A 76 -6.08 4.47 -3.74
C MET A 76 -7.34 4.12 -2.97
N GLN A 77 -8.09 3.07 -3.37
CA GLN A 77 -9.19 2.60 -2.54
C GLN A 77 -8.66 2.00 -1.23
N SER A 78 -7.58 1.21 -1.26
CA SER A 78 -6.94 0.71 -0.03
C SER A 78 -6.51 1.85 0.90
N VAL A 79 -5.84 2.87 0.36
CA VAL A 79 -5.41 4.08 1.09
C VAL A 79 -6.60 4.76 1.78
N THR A 80 -7.68 5.03 1.05
CA THR A 80 -8.86 5.67 1.61
C THR A 80 -9.56 4.81 2.67
N LEU A 81 -9.72 3.50 2.42
CA LEU A 81 -10.37 2.59 3.37
C LEU A 81 -9.58 2.48 4.68
N VAL A 82 -8.25 2.37 4.60
CA VAL A 82 -7.39 2.35 5.79
C VAL A 82 -7.53 3.64 6.59
N GLY A 83 -7.50 4.79 5.92
CA GLY A 83 -7.72 6.09 6.57
C GLY A 83 -9.07 6.16 7.28
N GLN A 84 -10.16 5.79 6.61
CA GLN A 84 -11.52 5.79 7.16
C GLN A 84 -11.72 4.78 8.29
N ALA A 85 -11.00 3.65 8.25
CA ALA A 85 -11.11 2.59 9.24
C ALA A 85 -10.38 2.93 10.54
N LEU A 86 -9.20 3.54 10.44
CA LEU A 86 -8.32 3.82 11.58
C LEU A 86 -8.54 5.20 12.20
N MET A 87 -9.20 6.12 11.48
CA MET A 87 -9.63 7.38 12.08
C MET A 87 -10.79 7.15 13.08
N GLN A 88 -10.75 7.87 14.19
CA GLN A 88 -11.75 7.94 15.25
C GLN A 88 -12.34 9.34 15.39
N GLY A 89 -11.63 10.41 15.00
CA GLY A 89 -12.11 11.78 15.10
C GLY A 89 -11.35 12.79 14.25
N HIS A 90 -11.84 14.03 14.20
CA HIS A 90 -11.30 15.11 13.35
C HIS A 90 -9.93 15.66 13.79
N ASP A 91 -9.50 15.36 15.02
CA ASP A 91 -8.17 15.74 15.52
C ASP A 91 -7.11 14.66 15.33
N ASP A 92 -7.50 13.55 14.73
CA ASP A 92 -6.60 12.47 14.43
C ASP A 92 -5.58 12.88 13.38
N CYS A 93 -4.39 12.30 13.54
CA CYS A 93 -3.30 12.49 12.62
C CYS A 93 -2.65 11.17 12.25
N VAL A 94 -1.98 11.18 11.11
CA VAL A 94 -1.19 10.08 10.58
C VAL A 94 0.22 10.56 10.35
N ILE A 95 1.19 9.68 10.52
CA ILE A 95 2.57 9.96 10.16
C ILE A 95 2.75 9.63 8.68
N THR A 96 3.40 10.53 7.94
CA THR A 96 3.83 10.31 6.57
C THR A 96 5.28 10.74 6.41
N GLU A 97 5.90 10.41 5.29
CA GLU A 97 7.07 11.15 4.80
C GLU A 97 6.69 12.62 4.53
N GLU A 98 7.62 13.56 4.69
CA GLU A 98 7.38 14.99 4.45
C GLU A 98 7.02 15.30 2.99
N PHE A 99 7.57 14.51 2.07
CA PHE A 99 7.16 14.44 0.67
C PHE A 99 6.55 13.06 0.43
N THR A 100 5.28 13.01 0.03
CA THR A 100 4.60 11.75 -0.26
C THR A 100 3.67 11.90 -1.46
N TYR A 101 3.08 10.79 -1.91
CA TYR A 101 2.26 10.75 -3.10
C TYR A 101 1.07 11.71 -3.01
N SER A 102 0.92 12.57 -4.03
CA SER A 102 -0.14 13.59 -4.08
C SER A 102 -1.55 13.01 -3.99
N GLY A 103 -1.76 11.80 -4.53
CA GLY A 103 -3.02 11.08 -4.39
C GLY A 103 -3.34 10.74 -2.93
N THR A 104 -2.34 10.29 -2.16
CA THR A 104 -2.49 10.00 -0.72
C THR A 104 -2.80 11.26 0.07
N ILE A 105 -2.09 12.36 -0.22
CA ILE A 105 -2.36 13.68 0.40
C ILE A 105 -3.81 14.11 0.14
N ALA A 106 -4.28 14.00 -1.10
CA ALA A 106 -5.65 14.35 -1.46
C ALA A 106 -6.68 13.44 -0.78
N ALA A 107 -6.43 12.13 -0.73
CA ALA A 107 -7.31 11.16 -0.09
C ALA A 107 -7.47 11.44 1.41
N TYR A 108 -6.36 11.60 2.14
CA TYR A 108 -6.41 11.86 3.59
C TYR A 108 -7.00 13.23 3.92
N LYS A 109 -6.67 14.28 3.17
CA LYS A 109 -7.35 15.58 3.31
C LYS A 109 -8.86 15.47 3.07
N GLY A 110 -9.26 14.71 2.04
CA GLY A 110 -10.66 14.53 1.66
C GLY A 110 -11.51 13.89 2.76
N ILE A 111 -10.91 13.04 3.61
CA ILE A 111 -11.58 12.43 4.76
C ILE A 111 -11.29 13.14 6.09
N GLY A 112 -10.59 14.28 6.06
CA GLY A 112 -10.31 15.10 7.23
C GLY A 112 -9.17 14.62 8.13
N LEU A 113 -8.31 13.71 7.67
CA LEU A 113 -7.12 13.28 8.40
C LEU A 113 -6.00 14.33 8.30
N LYS A 114 -5.42 14.68 9.45
CA LYS A 114 -4.21 15.52 9.51
C LYS A 114 -2.98 14.65 9.23
N MET A 115 -2.01 15.17 8.50
CA MET A 115 -0.74 14.46 8.24
C MET A 115 0.40 15.19 8.94
N ILE A 116 1.26 14.44 9.60
CA ILE A 116 2.52 14.92 10.19
C ILE A 116 3.64 14.33 9.33
N GLY A 117 4.28 15.18 8.53
CA GLY A 117 5.41 14.80 7.69
C GLY A 117 6.68 14.65 8.51
N ILE A 118 7.38 13.53 8.31
CA ILE A 118 8.70 13.26 8.87
C ILE A 118 9.75 13.51 7.79
N PRO A 119 10.85 14.21 8.12
CA PRO A 119 11.93 14.46 7.18
C PRO A 119 12.43 13.19 6.47
N VAL A 120 12.77 13.33 5.19
CA VAL A 120 13.33 12.25 4.38
C VAL A 120 14.76 12.55 3.96
N ASP A 121 15.57 11.51 3.85
CA ASP A 121 16.91 11.55 3.24
C ASP A 121 16.99 10.56 2.06
N GLU A 122 18.20 10.24 1.61
CA GLU A 122 18.44 9.32 0.48
C GLU A 122 17.92 7.88 0.71
N ASP A 123 17.76 7.49 1.97
CA ASP A 123 17.24 6.19 2.40
C ASP A 123 15.75 6.25 2.80
N GLY A 124 15.07 7.38 2.55
CA GLY A 124 13.66 7.61 2.87
C GLY A 124 13.45 8.24 4.23
N MET A 125 12.34 7.89 4.92
CA MET A 125 11.99 8.49 6.22
C MET A 125 13.13 8.38 7.25
N ARG A 126 13.42 9.48 7.94
CA ARG A 126 14.44 9.51 9.00
C ARG A 126 13.92 8.97 10.33
N MET A 127 14.53 7.89 10.80
CA MET A 127 14.10 7.17 12.01
C MET A 127 14.32 7.94 13.30
N ASP A 128 15.37 8.76 13.37
CA ASP A 128 15.61 9.64 14.52
C ASP A 128 14.54 10.73 14.63
N ALA A 129 14.21 11.39 13.51
CA ALA A 129 13.14 12.38 13.45
C ALA A 129 11.76 11.77 13.73
N LEU A 130 11.49 10.55 13.24
CA LEU A 130 10.29 9.79 13.57
C LEU A 130 10.20 9.54 15.07
N LEU A 131 11.26 9.00 15.68
CA LEU A 131 11.30 8.67 17.10
C LEU A 131 11.11 9.92 17.97
N ASP A 132 11.80 11.01 17.66
CA ASP A 132 11.65 12.29 18.36
C ASP A 132 10.22 12.80 18.29
N LYS A 133 9.59 12.73 17.11
CA LYS A 133 8.21 13.18 16.94
C LYS A 133 7.22 12.34 17.73
N LEU A 134 7.38 11.03 17.74
CA LEU A 134 6.52 10.11 18.49
C LEU A 134 6.68 10.31 20.01
N ASN A 135 7.90 10.52 20.50
CA ASN A 135 8.15 10.84 21.91
C ASN A 135 7.48 12.18 22.30
N GLU A 136 7.61 13.22 21.46
CA GLU A 136 6.97 14.52 21.67
C GLU A 136 5.44 14.38 21.77
N MET A 137 4.83 13.62 20.84
CA MET A 137 3.39 13.38 20.84
C MET A 137 2.94 12.58 22.07
N GLN A 138 3.69 11.54 22.45
CA GLN A 138 3.40 10.73 23.63
C GLN A 138 3.44 11.57 24.91
N ALA A 139 4.42 12.47 25.04
CA ALA A 139 4.52 13.40 26.17
C ALA A 139 3.33 14.36 26.25
N GLN A 140 2.68 14.65 25.12
CA GLN A 140 1.43 15.44 25.04
C GLN A 140 0.16 14.59 25.20
N GLY A 141 0.27 13.29 25.46
CA GLY A 141 -0.87 12.37 25.53
C GLY A 141 -1.53 12.09 24.17
N ARG A 142 -0.80 12.28 23.07
CA ARG A 142 -1.27 12.10 21.69
C ARG A 142 -0.57 10.90 21.04
N LYS A 143 -1.26 10.25 20.09
CA LYS A 143 -0.73 9.13 19.30
C LYS A 143 -1.27 9.23 17.87
N PRO A 144 -0.44 9.05 16.83
CA PRO A 144 -0.95 8.98 15.46
C PRO A 144 -1.74 7.68 15.25
N ARG A 145 -2.68 7.69 14.30
CA ARG A 145 -3.52 6.51 14.01
C ARG A 145 -2.79 5.41 13.27
N PHE A 146 -1.82 5.79 12.44
CA PHE A 146 -0.92 4.88 11.73
C PHE A 146 0.27 5.66 11.16
N ILE A 147 1.28 4.92 10.73
CA ILE A 147 2.38 5.41 9.89
C ILE A 147 2.10 4.94 8.46
N TYR A 148 2.15 5.85 7.48
CA TYR A 148 2.10 5.52 6.06
C TYR A 148 3.46 5.81 5.42
N SER A 149 4.05 4.82 4.77
CA SER A 149 5.35 4.95 4.11
C SER A 149 5.40 4.20 2.79
N LEU A 150 6.09 4.81 1.83
CA LEU A 150 6.46 4.21 0.54
C LEU A 150 7.92 3.76 0.66
N THR A 151 8.15 2.55 1.18
CA THR A 151 9.50 2.10 1.54
C THR A 151 10.36 1.66 0.35
N THR A 152 9.78 1.56 -0.85
CA THR A 152 10.44 1.07 -2.06
C THR A 152 10.03 1.92 -3.26
N TYR A 153 11.01 2.53 -3.93
CA TYR A 153 10.83 3.50 -5.01
C TYR A 153 9.84 4.61 -4.62
N GLN A 154 10.17 5.29 -3.53
CA GLN A 154 9.37 6.32 -2.89
C GLN A 154 8.94 7.38 -3.90
N ASN A 155 7.68 7.80 -3.87
CA ASN A 155 7.19 8.90 -4.69
C ASN A 155 7.03 10.17 -3.83
N PRO A 156 7.78 11.26 -4.10
CA PRO A 156 8.51 11.57 -5.34
C PRO A 156 10.05 11.35 -5.32
N THR A 157 10.65 10.96 -4.19
CA THR A 157 12.12 11.02 -4.01
C THR A 157 12.91 9.93 -4.73
N GLY A 158 12.26 8.82 -5.10
CA GLY A 158 12.88 7.63 -5.68
C GLY A 158 13.64 6.75 -4.68
N SER A 159 13.73 7.14 -3.40
CA SER A 159 14.48 6.42 -2.37
C SER A 159 13.96 4.99 -2.17
N CYS A 160 14.87 4.10 -1.78
CA CYS A 160 14.56 2.73 -1.38
C CYS A 160 15.14 2.50 0.01
N MET A 161 14.27 2.21 0.97
CA MET A 161 14.66 2.08 2.37
C MET A 161 15.51 0.81 2.56
N PRO A 162 16.77 0.92 3.04
CA PRO A 162 17.59 -0.25 3.32
C PRO A 162 16.98 -1.15 4.40
N LEU A 163 17.34 -2.43 4.40
CA LEU A 163 16.80 -3.42 5.36
C LEU A 163 16.92 -2.96 6.82
N ALA A 164 18.08 -2.44 7.22
CA ALA A 164 18.30 -1.97 8.58
C ALA A 164 17.34 -0.84 8.97
N ARG A 165 17.05 0.08 8.05
CA ARG A 165 16.12 1.19 8.27
C ARG A 165 14.66 0.73 8.29
N LYS A 166 14.29 -0.23 7.44
CA LYS A 166 12.97 -0.85 7.46
C LYS A 166 12.72 -1.60 8.76
N GLN A 167 13.72 -2.31 9.29
CA GLN A 167 13.62 -2.95 10.61
C GLN A 167 13.45 -1.91 11.72
N GLN A 168 14.19 -0.80 11.69
CA GLN A 168 14.00 0.29 12.66
C GLN A 168 12.59 0.90 12.59
N LEU A 169 12.03 1.08 11.39
CA LEU A 169 10.65 1.57 11.22
C LEU A 169 9.65 0.63 11.87
N ILE A 170 9.80 -0.68 11.66
CA ILE A 170 8.97 -1.72 12.28
C ILE A 170 9.12 -1.70 13.80
N ASP A 171 10.36 -1.67 14.30
CA ASP A 171 10.65 -1.67 15.74
C ASP A 171 10.05 -0.44 16.43
N ILE A 172 10.13 0.74 15.80
CA ILE A 172 9.49 1.96 16.28
C ILE A 172 7.97 1.82 16.24
N ALA A 173 7.38 1.37 15.14
CA ALA A 173 5.94 1.17 15.02
C ALA A 173 5.42 0.23 16.13
N ASN A 174 6.11 -0.89 16.36
CA ASN A 174 5.79 -1.86 17.40
C ASN A 174 5.97 -1.30 18.81
N ARG A 175 7.06 -0.56 19.08
CA ARG A 175 7.30 0.10 20.38
C ARG A 175 6.17 1.03 20.80
N PHE A 176 5.59 1.77 19.86
CA PHE A 176 4.49 2.69 20.12
C PHE A 176 3.12 2.08 19.86
N ASP A 177 3.05 0.81 19.45
CA ASP A 177 1.83 0.09 19.06
C ASP A 177 1.03 0.84 17.97
N ILE A 178 1.72 1.32 16.94
CA ILE A 178 1.13 2.08 15.83
C ILE A 178 1.07 1.17 14.60
N PRO A 179 -0.09 1.02 13.92
CA PRO A 179 -0.17 0.33 12.66
C PRO A 179 0.77 0.92 11.60
N LEU A 180 1.46 0.06 10.86
CA LEU A 180 2.33 0.44 9.75
C LEU A 180 1.65 0.09 8.43
N VAL A 181 1.36 1.12 7.65
CA VAL A 181 0.81 1.02 6.29
C VAL A 181 1.96 1.17 5.30
N GLU A 182 2.40 0.05 4.74
CA GLU A 182 3.40 0.02 3.68
C GLU A 182 2.71 0.03 2.31
N ASP A 183 2.87 1.13 1.58
CA ASP A 183 2.41 1.24 0.20
C ASP A 183 3.52 0.81 -0.75
N ASN A 184 3.30 -0.29 -1.47
CA ASN A 184 4.30 -0.92 -2.31
C ASN A 184 3.91 -0.91 -3.80
N CYS A 185 3.19 0.13 -4.24
CA CYS A 185 2.74 0.28 -5.63
C CYS A 185 3.85 0.19 -6.69
N TYR A 186 5.10 0.42 -6.31
CA TYR A 186 6.26 0.46 -7.20
C TYR A 186 7.22 -0.71 -7.00
N GLY A 187 6.99 -1.62 -6.05
CA GLY A 187 7.97 -2.67 -5.72
C GLY A 187 8.28 -3.69 -6.84
N ASP A 188 7.46 -3.69 -7.90
CA ASP A 188 7.70 -4.49 -9.10
C ASP A 188 8.58 -3.82 -10.15
N VAL A 189 8.70 -2.49 -10.14
CA VAL A 189 9.56 -1.75 -11.08
C VAL A 189 11.00 -1.73 -10.58
N HIS A 190 11.51 -2.91 -10.26
CA HIS A 190 12.85 -3.14 -9.72
C HIS A 190 13.81 -3.57 -10.81
N PHE A 191 14.86 -2.78 -11.04
CA PHE A 191 15.79 -2.99 -12.15
C PHE A 191 17.14 -3.55 -11.72
N GLU A 192 17.67 -3.12 -10.57
CA GLU A 192 19.03 -3.43 -10.13
C GLU A 192 19.09 -3.62 -8.60
N GLY A 193 20.08 -4.41 -8.14
CA GLY A 193 20.33 -4.67 -6.73
C GLY A 193 19.38 -5.70 -6.11
N ASP A 194 19.56 -5.93 -4.81
CA ASP A 194 18.72 -6.84 -4.04
C ASP A 194 17.40 -6.17 -3.62
N LYS A 195 16.32 -6.96 -3.59
CA LYS A 195 15.02 -6.48 -3.08
C LYS A 195 15.01 -6.55 -1.56
N VAL A 196 14.63 -5.45 -0.92
CA VAL A 196 14.36 -5.43 0.52
C VAL A 196 12.94 -5.94 0.74
N PRO A 197 12.74 -7.00 1.56
CA PRO A 197 11.40 -7.54 1.83
C PRO A 197 10.44 -6.48 2.38
N CYS A 198 9.15 -6.69 2.15
CA CYS A 198 8.10 -5.88 2.72
C CYS A 198 8.00 -6.04 4.24
N ALA A 199 7.46 -5.03 4.93
CA ALA A 199 7.39 -4.98 6.38
C ALA A 199 6.63 -6.18 6.97
N PHE A 200 5.54 -6.61 6.32
CA PHE A 200 4.78 -7.80 6.75
C PHE A 200 5.58 -9.12 6.66
N ALA A 201 6.64 -9.16 5.84
CA ALA A 201 7.51 -10.32 5.70
C ALA A 201 8.67 -10.32 6.70
N LEU A 202 9.03 -9.14 7.22
CA LEU A 202 10.05 -8.97 8.25
C LEU A 202 9.47 -9.08 9.66
N ASP A 203 8.19 -8.74 9.84
CA ASP A 203 7.48 -8.81 11.11
C ASP A 203 6.08 -9.39 10.92
N ASP A 204 5.82 -10.50 11.60
CA ASP A 204 4.53 -11.19 11.57
C ASP A 204 3.48 -10.59 12.53
N GLY A 205 3.79 -9.42 13.10
CA GLY A 205 2.94 -8.70 14.04
C GLY A 205 1.57 -8.31 13.46
N PRO A 206 0.56 -8.07 14.32
CA PRO A 206 -0.80 -7.78 13.90
C PRO A 206 -0.96 -6.39 13.27
N ASN A 207 0.07 -5.53 13.33
CA ASN A 207 0.01 -4.11 13.01
C ASN A 207 0.45 -3.78 11.57
N GLN A 208 0.83 -4.78 10.77
CA GLN A 208 1.27 -4.59 9.39
C GLN A 208 0.07 -4.54 8.43
N ILE A 209 0.00 -3.48 7.63
CA ILE A 209 -0.96 -3.29 6.54
C ILE A 209 -0.18 -3.07 5.26
N TYR A 210 -0.36 -3.96 4.29
CA TYR A 210 0.30 -3.90 3.00
C TYR A 210 -0.67 -3.44 1.91
N ILE A 211 -0.25 -2.53 1.04
CA ILE A 211 -1.01 -2.06 -0.12
C ILE A 211 -0.26 -2.41 -1.41
N GLY A 212 -0.92 -3.18 -2.27
CA GLY A 212 -0.45 -3.56 -3.60
C GLY A 212 -1.27 -2.91 -4.72
N SER A 213 -0.66 -2.79 -5.90
CA SER A 213 -1.30 -2.22 -7.09
C SER A 213 -0.84 -2.89 -8.35
N LEU A 214 -1.77 -3.15 -9.27
CA LEU A 214 -1.45 -3.62 -10.62
C LEU A 214 -1.27 -2.45 -11.60
N SER A 215 -1.38 -1.21 -11.12
CA SER A 215 -1.37 -0.02 -11.98
C SER A 215 -0.04 0.19 -12.71
N LYS A 216 1.08 -0.33 -12.17
CA LYS A 216 2.43 -0.13 -12.72
C LYS A 216 2.96 -1.32 -13.52
N ILE A 217 2.25 -2.46 -13.46
CA ILE A 217 2.67 -3.72 -14.09
C ILE A 217 1.64 -4.28 -15.08
N LEU A 218 0.38 -3.83 -15.01
CA LEU A 218 -0.68 -4.21 -15.94
C LEU A 218 -1.16 -2.97 -16.69
N ALA A 219 -1.99 -2.14 -16.04
CA ALA A 219 -2.39 -0.84 -16.55
C ALA A 219 -3.19 -0.08 -15.47
N PRO A 220 -2.98 1.24 -15.32
CA PRO A 220 -3.74 2.03 -14.35
C PRO A 220 -5.24 2.08 -14.65
N GLY A 221 -5.64 1.95 -15.92
CA GLY A 221 -7.03 1.96 -16.38
C GLY A 221 -7.84 0.72 -15.98
N VAL A 222 -7.19 -0.39 -15.62
CA VAL A 222 -7.87 -1.62 -15.17
C VAL A 222 -8.39 -1.49 -13.73
N ARG A 223 -7.88 -0.51 -12.97
CA ARG A 223 -8.30 -0.21 -11.59
C ARG A 223 -8.21 -1.42 -10.64
N LEU A 224 -7.14 -2.20 -10.69
CA LEU A 224 -6.91 -3.32 -9.76
C LEU A 224 -5.79 -3.04 -8.77
N GLY A 225 -6.09 -3.30 -7.50
CA GLY A 225 -5.17 -3.29 -6.37
C GLY A 225 -5.63 -4.28 -5.31
N TYR A 226 -4.90 -4.34 -4.21
CA TYR A 226 -5.23 -5.19 -3.08
C TYR A 226 -4.64 -4.62 -1.80
N LEU A 227 -5.16 -5.10 -0.67
CA LEU A 227 -4.56 -4.88 0.64
C LEU A 227 -4.47 -6.19 1.40
N TYR A 228 -3.40 -6.36 2.16
CA TYR A 228 -3.20 -7.49 3.06
C TYR A 228 -3.04 -6.97 4.49
N ALA A 229 -3.77 -7.56 5.43
CA ALA A 229 -3.70 -7.20 6.84
C ALA A 229 -4.17 -8.38 7.70
N ARG A 230 -3.60 -8.53 8.89
CA ARG A 230 -4.09 -9.51 9.87
C ARG A 230 -5.40 -9.05 10.50
N GLN A 231 -6.12 -9.99 11.09
CA GLN A 231 -7.28 -9.67 11.93
C GLN A 231 -6.81 -9.04 13.26
N PRO A 232 -7.54 -8.05 13.82
CA PRO A 232 -8.86 -7.56 13.39
C PRO A 232 -8.82 -6.41 12.35
N LEU A 233 -7.62 -5.92 11.96
CA LEU A 233 -7.48 -4.75 11.08
C LEU A 233 -8.16 -4.95 9.72
N LEU A 234 -8.00 -6.13 9.11
CA LEU A 234 -8.65 -6.41 7.83
C LEU A 234 -10.17 -6.21 7.92
N ASN A 235 -10.83 -6.81 8.91
CA ASN A 235 -12.28 -6.68 9.09
C ASN A 235 -12.69 -5.21 9.32
N GLN A 236 -11.90 -4.46 10.10
CA GLN A 236 -12.15 -3.05 10.33
C GLN A 236 -12.04 -2.24 9.02
N ILE A 237 -11.03 -2.52 8.19
CA ILE A 237 -10.81 -1.84 6.90
C ILE A 237 -11.93 -2.15 5.90
N VAL A 238 -12.25 -3.43 5.71
CA VAL A 238 -13.26 -3.85 4.71
C VAL A 238 -14.69 -3.49 5.12
N SER A 239 -14.95 -3.20 6.41
CA SER A 239 -16.24 -2.66 6.86
C SER A 239 -16.54 -1.24 6.38
N LYS A 240 -15.55 -0.52 5.83
CA LYS A 240 -15.70 0.83 5.27
C LYS A 240 -15.97 0.85 3.76
N ARG A 241 -16.06 -0.34 3.15
CA ARG A 241 -16.14 -0.53 1.71
C ARG A 241 -17.50 -0.13 1.12
#